data_AF-A0A9P9I622-F1
#
_entry.id   AF-A0A9P9I622-F1
#
_cell.length_a   1.000
_cell.length_b   1.000
_cell.length_c   1.000
_cell.angle_alpha   90.00
_cell.angle_beta   90.00
_cell.angle_gamma   90.00
#
_symmetry.space_group_name_H-M   'P 1'
#
loop_
_entity.id
_entity.type
_entity.pdbx_description
1 polymer ?
#
loop_
_entity_poly.entity_id
_entity_poly.type
_entity_poly.pdbx_seq_one_letter_code
_entity_poly.pdbx_strand_id
1 'polypeptide(L)'
;DGQVISDYELAKIKTEYNSSVSKDRHLPLDWPGEENVHRLVKMAVPLFIFATAVCRFLSDRRFGNPNKQLREILQLQRESQISQLSTTYLPVLNRLI
;
A
#
# COMPACT_ATOMS: atom_id res chain seq x y z
N ASP A 1 14.33 13.20 7.29
CA ASP A 1 14.18 12.06 8.22
C ASP A 1 12.81 11.38 8.21
N GLY A 2 12.23 11.06 7.04
CA GLY A 2 10.91 10.41 6.94
C GLY A 2 10.87 9.09 6.17
N GLN A 3 11.85 8.81 5.30
CA GLN A 3 11.89 7.59 4.48
C GLN A 3 12.41 6.36 5.24
N VAL A 4 13.34 6.56 6.19
CA VAL A 4 14.03 5.47 6.92
C VAL A 4 13.08 4.64 7.78
N ILE A 5 11.92 5.20 8.16
CA ILE A 5 10.91 4.52 8.99
C ILE A 5 10.10 3.51 8.16
N SER A 6 9.98 3.66 6.84
CA SER A 6 9.10 2.79 6.02
C SER A 6 9.69 1.40 5.80
N ASP A 7 10.96 1.31 5.42
CA ASP A 7 11.56 0.02 5.05
C ASP A 7 11.79 -0.90 6.26
N TYR A 8 12.18 -0.31 7.40
CA TYR A 8 12.35 -1.04 8.65
C TYR A 8 11.02 -1.63 9.14
N GLU A 9 9.94 -0.85 9.15
CA GLU A 9 8.62 -1.31 9.60
C GLU A 9 8.07 -2.41 8.68
N LEU A 10 8.23 -2.29 7.36
CA LEU A 10 7.82 -3.33 6.42
C LEU A 10 8.63 -4.62 6.61
N ALA A 11 9.95 -4.53 6.81
CA ALA A 11 10.78 -5.69 7.09
C ALA A 11 10.40 -6.38 8.40
N LYS A 12 10.06 -5.59 9.43
CA LYS A 12 9.55 -6.10 10.71
C LYS A 12 8.22 -6.83 10.55
N ILE A 13 7.25 -6.23 9.86
CA ILE A 13 5.94 -6.86 9.58
C ILE A 13 6.12 -8.21 8.88
N LYS A 14 7.00 -8.26 7.87
CA LYS A 14 7.30 -9.50 7.15
C LYS A 14 7.87 -10.57 8.07
N THR A 15 8.85 -10.18 8.89
CA THR A 15 9.53 -11.09 9.82
C THR A 15 8.56 -11.67 10.84
N GLU A 16 7.77 -10.81 11.48
CA GLU A 16 6.74 -11.21 12.44
C GLU A 16 5.64 -12.07 11.79
N TYR A 17 5.27 -11.77 10.54
CA TYR A 17 4.29 -12.58 9.81
C TYR A 17 4.81 -13.98 9.53
N ASN A 18 6.00 -14.08 8.93
CA ASN A 18 6.61 -15.35 8.58
C ASN A 18 6.95 -16.20 9.82
N SER A 19 7.29 -15.59 10.95
CA SER A 19 7.57 -16.34 12.20
C SER A 19 6.31 -16.98 12.81
N SER A 20 5.11 -16.48 12.47
CA SER A 20 3.85 -16.94 13.06
C SER A 20 3.01 -17.83 12.13
N VAL A 21 3.50 -18.14 10.93
CA VAL A 21 2.78 -18.95 9.94
C VAL A 21 3.68 -20.04 9.36
N SER A 22 3.04 -21.06 8.80
CA SER A 22 3.71 -22.15 8.10
C SER A 22 4.43 -21.66 6.83
N LYS A 23 5.48 -22.36 6.41
CA LYS A 23 6.36 -21.93 5.29
C LYS A 23 5.61 -21.70 3.97
N ASP A 24 4.54 -22.45 3.72
CA ASP A 24 3.66 -22.29 2.56
C ASP A 24 2.93 -20.94 2.52
N ARG A 25 2.78 -20.27 3.67
CA ARG A 25 2.16 -18.95 3.78
C ARG A 25 3.17 -17.82 3.89
N HIS A 26 4.47 -18.11 3.86
CA HIS A 26 5.50 -17.08 3.97
C HIS A 26 5.36 -16.05 2.85
N LEU A 27 5.57 -14.80 3.21
CA LEU A 27 5.69 -13.71 2.27
C LEU A 27 6.97 -13.90 1.45
N PRO A 28 6.96 -13.55 0.14
CA PRO A 28 8.13 -13.59 -0.73
C PRO A 28 9.36 -12.88 -0.15
N LEU A 29 10.56 -13.31 -0.56
CA LEU A 29 11.81 -12.71 -0.08
C LEU A 29 11.91 -11.23 -0.45
N ASP A 30 11.39 -10.86 -1.61
CA ASP A 30 11.34 -9.50 -2.14
C ASP A 30 10.15 -8.68 -1.61
N TRP A 31 9.24 -9.27 -0.83
CA TRP A 31 8.07 -8.54 -0.30
C TRP A 31 8.48 -7.33 0.55
N PRO A 32 7.83 -6.15 0.37
CA PRO A 32 6.69 -5.89 -0.53
C PRO A 32 7.05 -5.55 -1.98
N GLY A 33 8.33 -5.46 -2.32
CA GLY A 33 8.83 -5.07 -3.64
C GLY A 33 9.01 -3.55 -3.75
N GLU A 34 10.09 -3.11 -4.38
CA GLU A 34 10.47 -1.70 -4.50
C GLU A 34 9.38 -0.85 -5.16
N GLU A 35 8.71 -1.37 -6.18
CA GLU A 35 7.61 -0.69 -6.86
C GLU A 35 6.43 -0.40 -5.91
N ASN A 36 6.09 -1.35 -5.03
CA ASN A 36 5.01 -1.17 -4.08
C ASN A 36 5.39 -0.19 -2.97
N VAL A 37 6.66 -0.20 -2.52
CA VAL A 37 7.18 0.82 -1.61
C VAL A 37 7.07 2.21 -2.24
N HIS A 38 7.49 2.38 -3.49
CA HIS A 38 7.39 3.66 -4.19
C HIS A 38 5.93 4.15 -4.29
N ARG A 39 4.99 3.25 -4.57
CA ARG A 39 3.55 3.57 -4.59
C ARG A 39 3.04 4.03 -3.23
N LEU A 40 3.41 3.32 -2.15
CA LEU A 40 3.04 3.70 -0.78
C LEU A 40 3.63 5.07 -0.39
N VAL A 41 4.89 5.33 -0.74
CA VAL A 41 5.54 6.63 -0.53
C VAL A 41 4.79 7.74 -1.28
N LYS A 42 4.40 7.49 -2.53
CA LYS A 42 3.61 8.45 -3.32
C LYS A 42 2.24 8.73 -2.68
N MET A 43 1.62 7.74 -2.04
CA MET A 43 0.37 7.94 -1.28
C MET A 43 0.58 8.70 0.03
N ALA A 44 1.76 8.58 0.64
CA ALA A 44 2.09 9.24 1.89
C ALA A 44 2.40 10.74 1.76
N VAL A 45 2.50 11.26 0.53
CA VAL A 45 2.65 12.69 0.26
C VAL A 45 1.29 13.22 -0.22
N PRO A 46 0.56 14.07 0.54
CA PRO A 46 1.00 14.95 1.64
C PRO A 46 0.76 14.44 3.08
N LEU A 47 0.13 13.28 3.24
CA LEU A 47 -0.32 12.77 4.53
C LEU A 47 0.78 11.93 5.21
N PHE A 48 1.70 12.58 5.93
CA PHE A 48 2.75 11.88 6.70
C PHE A 48 2.22 10.78 7.65
N ILE A 49 0.96 10.89 8.09
CA ILE A 49 0.27 9.87 8.91
C ILE A 49 -0.07 8.59 8.15
N PHE A 50 -0.08 8.63 6.82
CA PHE A 50 -0.49 7.52 5.97
C PHE A 50 0.48 6.34 6.08
N ALA A 51 1.79 6.61 6.13
CA ALA A 51 2.80 5.57 6.32
C ALA A 51 2.55 4.78 7.62
N THR A 52 2.29 5.49 8.72
CA THR A 52 1.96 4.87 10.01
C THR A 52 0.65 4.08 9.95
N ALA A 53 -0.39 4.62 9.31
CA ALA A 53 -1.67 3.95 9.16
C ALA A 53 -1.54 2.65 8.33
N VAL A 54 -0.78 2.69 7.23
CA VAL A 54 -0.47 1.52 6.41
C VAL A 54 0.30 0.49 7.19
N CYS A 55 1.37 0.87 7.92
CA CYS A 55 2.14 -0.07 8.73
C CYS A 55 1.24 -0.73 9.79
N ARG A 56 0.42 0.05 10.50
CA ARG A 56 -0.55 -0.47 11.48
C ARG A 56 -1.54 -1.44 10.84
N PHE A 57 -2.10 -1.08 9.68
CA PHE A 57 -3.01 -1.95 8.95
C PHE A 57 -2.32 -3.27 8.57
N LEU A 58 -1.17 -3.21 7.88
CA LEU A 58 -0.40 -4.38 7.44
C LEU A 58 0.07 -5.28 8.61
N SER A 59 0.35 -4.71 9.78
CA SER A 59 0.72 -5.47 10.99
C SER A 59 -0.47 -6.16 11.68
N ASP A 60 -1.69 -5.68 11.45
CA ASP A 60 -2.87 -6.13 12.18
C ASP A 60 -3.43 -7.44 11.59
N ARG A 61 -3.23 -8.51 12.35
CA ARG A 61 -3.60 -9.88 11.96
C ARG A 61 -5.09 -10.12 11.82
N ARG A 62 -5.94 -9.24 12.36
CA ARG A 62 -7.40 -9.33 12.21
C ARG A 62 -7.82 -9.18 10.75
N PHE A 63 -7.01 -8.49 9.95
CA PHE A 63 -7.24 -8.27 8.52
C PHE A 63 -6.52 -9.31 7.63
N GLY A 64 -5.79 -10.25 8.22
CA GLY A 64 -5.28 -11.44 7.53
C GLY A 64 -3.84 -11.37 7.06
N ASN A 65 -3.63 -11.65 5.76
CA ASN A 65 -2.30 -11.75 5.16
C ASN A 65 -1.81 -10.36 4.68
N PRO A 66 -0.62 -9.89 5.10
CA PRO A 66 -0.09 -8.57 4.74
C PRO A 66 0.01 -8.33 3.23
N ASN A 67 0.26 -9.35 2.43
CA ASN A 67 0.28 -9.23 0.97
C ASN A 67 -1.13 -8.98 0.40
N LYS A 68 -2.16 -9.58 0.99
CA LYS A 68 -3.56 -9.29 0.59
C LYS A 68 -3.93 -7.86 0.97
N GLN A 69 -3.60 -7.45 2.18
CA GLN A 69 -3.85 -6.10 2.68
C GLN A 69 -3.12 -5.02 1.86
N LEU A 70 -1.88 -5.29 1.45
CA LEU A 70 -1.12 -4.43 0.55
C LEU A 70 -1.84 -4.27 -0.80
N ARG A 71 -2.36 -5.35 -1.38
CA ARG A 71 -3.13 -5.27 -2.63
C ARG A 71 -4.39 -4.43 -2.48
N GLU A 72 -5.09 -4.53 -1.36
CA GLU A 72 -6.29 -3.72 -1.08
C GLU A 72 -5.94 -2.23 -1.04
N ILE A 73 -4.87 -1.83 -0.34
CA ILE A 73 -4.40 -0.43 -0.31
C ILE A 73 -4.07 0.07 -1.72
N LEU A 74 -3.35 -0.73 -2.51
CA LEU A 74 -2.94 -0.35 -3.87
C LEU A 74 -4.13 -0.29 -4.85
N GLN A 75 -5.15 -1.12 -4.64
CA GLN A 75 -6.38 -1.06 -5.42
C GLN A 75 -7.14 0.25 -5.15
N LEU A 76 -7.28 0.65 -3.88
CA LEU A 76 -7.90 1.92 -3.50
C LEU A 76 -7.17 3.11 -4.13
N GLN A 77 -5.84 3.07 -4.21
CA GLN A 77 -5.05 4.09 -4.90
C GLN A 77 -5.40 4.18 -6.39
N ARG A 78 -5.57 3.03 -7.06
CA ARG A 78 -5.90 2.98 -8.49
C ARG A 78 -7.31 3.53 -8.75
N GLU A 79 -8.27 3.13 -7.94
CA GLU A 79 -9.66 3.60 -8.04
C GLU A 79 -9.77 5.12 -7.80
N SER A 80 -9.04 5.63 -6.80
CA SER A 80 -8.94 7.07 -6.54
C SER A 80 -8.36 7.83 -7.72
N GLN A 81 -7.28 7.33 -8.34
CA GLN A 81 -6.71 7.94 -9.55
C GLN A 81 -7.67 7.93 -10.73
N ILE A 82 -8.36 6.80 -10.99
CA ILE A 82 -9.35 6.70 -12.06
C ILE A 82 -10.49 7.69 -11.83
N SER A 83 -10.99 7.79 -10.59
CA SER A 83 -12.03 8.76 -10.23
C SER A 83 -11.57 10.19 -10.49
N GLN A 84 -10.36 10.56 -10.07
CA GLN A 84 -9.79 11.89 -10.32
C GLN A 84 -9.67 12.22 -11.82
N LEU A 85 -9.20 11.25 -12.63
CA LEU A 85 -9.12 11.42 -14.08
C LEU A 85 -10.52 11.61 -14.65
N SER A 86 -11.49 10.78 -14.26
CA SER A 86 -12.87 10.90 -14.74
C SER A 86 -13.47 12.27 -14.41
N THR A 87 -13.30 12.79 -13.19
CA THR A 87 -13.75 14.15 -12.81
C THR A 87 -13.07 15.25 -13.63
N THR A 88 -11.78 15.10 -13.93
CA THR A 88 -11.01 16.11 -14.68
C THR A 88 -11.37 16.12 -16.17
N TYR A 89 -11.61 14.94 -16.75
CA TYR A 89 -11.86 14.79 -18.18
C TYR A 89 -13.35 14.77 -18.56
N LEU A 90 -14.27 14.47 -17.63
CA LEU A 90 -15.73 14.50 -17.87
C LEU A 90 -16.18 15.83 -18.49
N PRO A 91 -15.78 17.00 -17.97
CA PRO A 91 -16.25 18.28 -18.48
C PRO A 91 -15.79 18.56 -19.91
N VAL A 92 -14.64 18.02 -20.31
CA VAL A 92 -14.09 18.18 -21.67
C VAL A 92 -14.77 17.20 -22.62
N LEU A 93 -14.88 15.93 -22.21
CA LEU A 93 -15.55 14.88 -22.98
C LEU A 93 -17.02 15.22 -23.26
N ASN A 94 -17.73 15.77 -22.26
CA ASN A 94 -19.14 16.16 -22.39
C ASN A 94 -19.36 17.43 -23.24
N ARG A 95 -18.29 18.14 -23.63
CA ARG A 95 -18.35 19.28 -24.55
C ARG A 95 -18.06 18.89 -26.01
N LEU A 96 -17.69 17.63 -26.26
CA LEU A 96 -17.37 17.12 -27.60
C LEU A 96 -18.54 16.32 -28.22
N ILE A 97 -19.71 16.33 -27.57
CA ILE A 97 -20.96 15.71 -28.02
C ILE A 97 -22.00 16.81 -28.24
#